data_AF-A0A916J6X1-F1
#
_entry.id   AF-A0A916J6X1-F1
#
_cell.length_a   1.000
_cell.length_b   1.000
_cell.length_c   1.000
_cell.angle_alpha   90.00
_cell.angle_beta   90.00
_cell.angle_gamma   90.00
#
_symmetry.space_group_name_H-M   'P 1'
#
loop_
_entity.id
_entity.type
_entity.pdbx_description
1 polymer ?
#
loop_
_entity_poly.entity_id
_entity_poly.type
_entity_poly.pdbx_seq_one_letter_code
_entity_poly.pdbx_strand_id
1 'polypeptide(L)'
;MAKKPATPKSVDTIKHDEAKRKNIPTAEYQSVVEEEQKNPKQLRYSRNTDLDPQLVWRGKDEQDWSDLVVHAPPLYIQEKVHPKALIDDLLREIKTRIHLFYLTEI
;
A
#
# COMPACT_ATOMS: atom_id res chain seq x y z
N MET A 1 16.81 38.74 -19.99
CA MET A 1 17.05 38.30 -18.58
C MET A 1 17.20 36.78 -18.59
N ALA A 2 18.32 36.24 -18.13
CA ALA A 2 18.55 34.79 -18.12
C ALA A 2 17.67 34.13 -17.04
N LYS A 3 16.86 33.13 -17.43
CA LYS A 3 15.98 32.40 -16.53
C LYS A 3 16.84 31.53 -15.61
N LYS A 4 16.68 31.70 -14.29
CA LYS A 4 17.46 30.96 -13.28
C LYS A 4 17.22 29.45 -13.47
N PRO A 5 18.28 28.61 -13.47
CA PRO A 5 18.11 27.17 -13.64
C PRO A 5 17.27 26.62 -12.48
N ALA A 6 16.26 25.82 -12.81
CA ALA A 6 15.39 25.20 -11.82
C ALA A 6 16.18 24.17 -11.00
N THR A 7 15.97 24.17 -9.68
CA THR A 7 16.58 23.18 -8.80
C THR A 7 16.02 21.78 -9.08
N PRO A 8 16.88 20.74 -9.09
CA PRO A 8 16.42 19.37 -9.27
C PRO A 8 15.51 18.96 -8.10
N LYS A 9 14.44 18.22 -8.41
CA LYS A 9 13.49 17.71 -7.41
C LYS A 9 14.15 16.58 -6.61
N SER A 10 14.06 16.62 -5.28
CA SER A 10 14.46 15.51 -4.41
C SER A 10 13.34 14.47 -4.35
N VAL A 11 13.71 13.19 -4.40
CA VAL A 11 12.76 12.06 -4.39
C VAL A 11 13.11 11.14 -3.24
N ASP A 12 12.25 11.12 -2.23
CA ASP A 12 12.39 10.28 -1.04
C ASP A 12 11.41 9.11 -1.06
N THR A 13 11.71 8.05 -0.30
CA THR A 13 10.83 6.87 -0.15
C THR A 13 10.41 6.73 1.29
N ILE A 14 9.10 6.73 1.52
CA ILE A 14 8.50 6.37 2.81
C ILE A 14 8.28 4.85 2.80
N LYS A 15 8.83 4.16 3.79
CA LYS A 15 8.64 2.72 3.98
C LYS A 15 7.81 2.49 5.25
N HIS A 16 6.87 1.56 5.17
CA HIS A 16 6.06 1.13 6.31
C HIS A 16 6.56 -0.24 6.79
N ASP A 17 7.65 -0.24 7.54
CA ASP A 17 8.32 -1.49 7.96
C ASP A 17 7.44 -2.33 8.90
N GLU A 18 6.61 -1.68 9.74
CA GLU A 18 5.65 -2.33 10.64
C GLU A 18 4.50 -3.03 9.89
N ALA A 19 4.17 -2.56 8.68
CA ALA A 19 3.10 -3.14 7.86
C ALA A 19 3.58 -4.33 7.00
N LYS A 20 4.81 -4.83 7.22
CA LYS A 20 5.40 -5.92 6.45
C LYS A 20 4.87 -7.26 6.93
N ARG A 21 4.02 -7.88 6.12
CA ARG A 21 3.50 -9.24 6.37
C ARG A 21 4.48 -10.29 5.81
N LYS A 22 5.08 -11.08 6.70
CA LYS A 22 6.14 -12.07 6.36
C LYS A 22 5.65 -13.24 5.52
N ASN A 23 4.39 -13.66 5.69
CA ASN A 23 3.85 -14.91 5.13
C ASN A 23 2.84 -14.69 3.99
N ILE A 24 2.88 -13.56 3.27
CA ILE A 24 2.00 -13.42 2.09
C ILE A 24 2.63 -14.17 0.91
N PRO A 25 1.97 -15.22 0.38
CA PRO A 25 2.47 -15.94 -0.78
C PRO A 25 2.45 -15.05 -2.03
N THR A 26 3.43 -15.27 -2.91
CA THR A 26 3.41 -14.68 -4.26
C THR A 26 2.35 -15.39 -5.10
N ALA A 27 1.77 -14.74 -6.10
CA ALA A 27 0.77 -15.33 -7.00
C ALA A 27 1.23 -16.67 -7.62
N GLU A 28 2.52 -16.78 -7.96
CA GLU A 28 3.18 -18.01 -8.43
C GLU A 28 3.05 -19.20 -7.45
N TYR A 29 3.05 -18.92 -6.13
CA TYR A 29 2.97 -19.94 -5.08
C TYR A 29 1.53 -20.28 -4.70
N GLN A 30 0.51 -19.68 -5.33
CA GLN A 30 -0.90 -19.94 -5.02
C GLN A 30 -1.26 -21.44 -5.16
N SER A 31 -0.59 -22.17 -6.05
CA SER A 31 -0.78 -23.61 -6.24
C SER A 31 -0.32 -24.45 -5.04
N VAL A 32 0.65 -23.94 -4.26
CA VAL A 32 1.28 -24.63 -3.11
C VAL A 32 0.63 -24.20 -1.78
N VAL A 33 -0.25 -23.20 -1.80
CA VAL A 33 -0.97 -22.74 -0.61
C VAL A 33 -2.00 -23.79 -0.18
N GLU A 34 -1.93 -24.19 1.09
CA GLU A 34 -2.88 -25.11 1.74
C GLU A 34 -4.33 -24.63 1.54
N GLU A 35 -5.26 -25.55 1.29
CA GLU A 35 -6.67 -25.20 1.03
C GLU A 35 -7.33 -24.43 2.19
N GLU A 36 -6.88 -24.69 3.41
CA GLU A 36 -7.34 -24.04 4.64
C GLU A 36 -6.96 -22.54 4.71
N GLN A 37 -5.90 -22.15 3.99
CA GLN A 37 -5.47 -20.75 3.84
C GLN A 37 -6.21 -20.03 2.71
N LYS A 38 -6.84 -20.77 1.77
CA LYS A 38 -7.65 -20.20 0.68
C LYS A 38 -9.03 -19.77 1.18
N ASN A 39 -9.53 -20.46 2.20
CA ASN A 39 -10.82 -20.14 2.78
C ASN A 39 -10.77 -18.84 3.58
N PRO A 40 -11.72 -17.93 3.35
CA PRO A 40 -11.77 -16.67 4.07
C PRO A 40 -12.02 -16.89 5.56
N LYS A 41 -11.18 -16.26 6.38
CA LYS A 41 -11.27 -16.41 7.83
C LYS A 41 -12.29 -15.42 8.37
N GLN A 42 -13.19 -15.90 9.22
CA GLN A 42 -14.06 -15.04 10.01
C GLN A 42 -13.23 -14.42 11.12
N LEU A 43 -13.01 -13.10 11.05
CA LEU A 43 -12.37 -12.34 12.10
C LEU A 43 -13.45 -11.73 12.99
N ARG A 44 -13.30 -11.96 14.30
CA ARG A 44 -14.12 -11.33 15.34
C ARG A 44 -13.32 -10.21 15.94
N TYR A 45 -13.81 -8.98 15.78
CA TYR A 45 -13.21 -7.82 16.42
C TYR A 45 -14.02 -7.45 17.65
N SER A 46 -13.35 -7.40 18.80
CA SER A 46 -13.95 -6.84 20.02
C SER A 46 -14.27 -5.37 19.77
N ARG A 47 -15.52 -4.98 19.97
CA ARG A 47 -15.96 -3.59 19.80
C ARG A 47 -15.30 -2.74 20.90
N ASN A 48 -14.83 -1.55 20.53
CA ASN A 48 -14.38 -0.55 21.50
C ASN A 48 -15.53 0.43 21.76
N THR A 49 -16.15 0.32 22.93
CA THR A 49 -17.30 1.12 23.35
C THR A 49 -16.99 2.60 23.52
N ASP A 50 -15.72 2.95 23.78
CA ASP A 50 -15.30 4.33 24.05
C ASP A 50 -15.19 5.16 22.78
N LEU A 51 -14.94 4.50 21.64
CA LEU A 51 -14.73 5.16 20.34
C LEU A 51 -16.03 5.36 19.55
N ASP A 52 -17.14 4.75 19.99
CA ASP A 52 -18.38 4.75 19.22
C ASP A 52 -19.63 5.09 20.08
N PRO A 53 -19.66 6.30 20.70
CA PRO A 53 -20.74 6.72 21.60
C PRO A 53 -22.10 6.88 20.90
N GLN A 54 -22.12 6.85 19.56
CA GLN A 54 -23.31 7.05 18.74
C GLN A 54 -24.25 5.84 18.73
N LEU A 55 -23.77 4.67 19.16
CA LEU A 55 -24.54 3.42 19.25
C LEU A 55 -24.86 3.01 20.70
N VAL A 56 -24.33 3.73 21.70
CA VAL A 56 -24.56 3.48 23.13
C VAL A 56 -25.89 4.11 23.57
N TRP A 57 -27.00 3.75 22.93
CA TRP A 57 -28.31 4.02 23.53
C TRP A 57 -28.52 3.03 24.68
N ARG A 58 -28.80 3.56 25.89
CA ARG A 58 -28.96 2.73 27.10
C ARG A 58 -29.92 1.56 26.84
N GLY A 59 -29.42 0.33 26.99
CA GLY A 59 -30.19 -0.91 26.83
C GLY A 59 -30.21 -1.51 25.41
N LYS A 60 -29.77 -0.78 24.38
CA LYS A 60 -29.61 -1.34 23.03
C LYS A 60 -28.34 -2.18 22.92
N ASP A 61 -27.29 -1.79 23.66
CA ASP A 61 -26.06 -2.55 23.72
C ASP A 61 -26.43 -3.99 24.06
N GLU A 62 -27.11 -4.29 25.20
CA GLU A 62 -27.60 -5.63 25.68
C GLU A 62 -28.29 -6.53 24.65
N GLN A 63 -28.84 -5.96 23.57
CA GLN A 63 -29.56 -6.71 22.54
C GLN A 63 -28.72 -6.98 21.28
N ASP A 64 -27.69 -6.16 20.99
CA ASP A 64 -26.82 -6.28 19.81
C ASP A 64 -25.40 -6.80 20.18
N TRP A 65 -25.28 -7.70 21.17
CA TRP A 65 -24.01 -8.25 21.74
C TRP A 65 -23.22 -9.16 20.79
N SER A 66 -23.58 -9.20 19.51
CA SER A 66 -22.81 -9.99 18.56
C SER A 66 -21.51 -9.29 18.21
N ASP A 67 -20.39 -10.03 18.32
CA ASP A 67 -19.13 -9.65 17.70
C ASP A 67 -19.34 -9.25 16.24
N LEU A 68 -18.64 -8.21 15.81
CA LEU A 68 -18.57 -7.87 14.40
C LEU A 68 -17.79 -8.98 13.68
N VAL A 69 -18.52 -9.83 12.96
CA VAL A 69 -17.93 -10.89 12.11
C VAL A 69 -17.62 -10.28 10.75
N VAL A 70 -16.34 -10.15 10.44
CA VAL A 70 -15.87 -9.71 9.12
C VAL A 70 -15.20 -10.86 8.40
N HIS A 71 -15.52 -11.02 7.13
CA HIS A 71 -14.88 -12.01 6.27
C HIS A 71 -13.57 -11.46 5.68
N ALA A 72 -12.45 -12.10 5.98
CA ALA A 72 -11.13 -11.70 5.50
C ALA A 72 -10.63 -12.69 4.43
N PRO A 73 -10.75 -12.37 3.12
CA PRO A 73 -10.21 -13.21 2.05
C PRO A 73 -8.67 -13.18 2.03
N PRO A 74 -8.01 -14.24 1.52
CA PRO A 74 -6.56 -14.27 1.39
C PRO A 74 -6.07 -13.24 0.35
N LEU A 75 -4.96 -12.58 0.66
CA LEU A 75 -4.27 -11.64 -0.23
C LEU A 75 -3.04 -12.31 -0.82
N TYR A 76 -2.77 -12.09 -2.11
CA TYR A 76 -1.58 -12.58 -2.80
C TYR A 76 -0.77 -11.38 -3.31
N ILE A 77 0.55 -11.46 -3.20
CA ILE A 77 1.44 -10.45 -3.81
C ILE A 77 1.76 -10.92 -5.23
N GLN A 78 1.49 -10.12 -6.24
CA GLN A 78 1.90 -10.46 -7.60
C GLN A 78 3.35 -10.03 -7.84
N GLU A 79 3.63 -8.73 -7.72
CA GLU A 79 4.96 -8.15 -7.92
C GLU A 79 5.25 -7.10 -6.84
N LYS A 80 6.53 -6.82 -6.60
CA LYS A 80 6.96 -5.72 -5.72
C LYS A 80 7.52 -4.60 -6.57
N VAL A 81 6.75 -3.51 -6.69
CA VAL A 81 7.20 -2.31 -7.41
C VAL A 81 8.06 -1.46 -6.47
N HIS A 82 9.16 -0.91 -7.00
CA HIS A 82 10.00 0.07 -6.33
C HIS A 82 9.83 1.45 -6.99
N PRO A 83 8.91 2.31 -6.52
CA PRO A 83 8.55 3.55 -7.22
C PRO A 83 9.73 4.52 -7.39
N LYS A 84 10.62 4.60 -6.40
CA LYS A 84 11.80 5.46 -6.47
C LYS A 84 12.72 5.11 -7.64
N ALA A 85 12.91 3.82 -7.92
CA ALA A 85 13.75 3.38 -9.03
C ALA A 85 13.16 3.84 -10.38
N LEU A 86 11.84 3.80 -10.54
CA LEU A 86 11.16 4.29 -11.75
C LEU A 86 11.32 5.80 -11.93
N ILE A 87 11.18 6.56 -10.84
CA ILE A 87 11.31 8.01 -10.87
C ILE A 87 12.76 8.43 -11.14
N ASP A 88 13.73 7.75 -10.52
CA ASP A 88 15.16 8.02 -10.71
C ASP A 88 15.57 7.77 -12.18
N ASP A 89 15.08 6.68 -12.78
CA ASP A 89 15.35 6.36 -14.19
C ASP A 89 14.68 7.36 -15.14
N LEU A 90 13.44 7.76 -14.87
CA LEU A 90 12.75 8.80 -15.63
C LEU A 90 13.51 10.15 -15.58
N LEU A 91 14.00 10.54 -14.40
CA LEU A 91 14.80 11.76 -14.24
C LEU A 91 16.12 11.67 -15.03
N ARG A 92 16.75 10.49 -15.07
CA ARG A 92 17.95 10.23 -15.87
C ARG A 92 17.66 10.37 -17.36
N GLU A 93 16.58 9.77 -17.86
CA GLU A 93 16.20 9.83 -19.27
C GLU A 93 15.90 11.27 -19.70
N ILE A 94 15.16 12.03 -18.91
CA ILE A 94 14.86 13.45 -19.17
C ILE A 94 16.16 14.26 -19.25
N LYS A 95 17.10 14.04 -18.33
CA LYS A 95 18.39 14.74 -18.34
C LYS A 95 19.20 14.43 -19.60
N THR A 96 19.26 13.17 -19.99
CA THR A 96 19.93 12.74 -21.23
C THR A 96 19.27 13.35 -22.46
N ARG A 97 17.93 13.33 -22.54
CA ARG A 97 17.18 13.90 -23.67
C ARG A 97 17.39 15.40 -23.81
N ILE A 98 17.36 16.13 -22.70
CA ILE A 98 17.65 17.56 -22.67
C ILE A 98 19.09 17.83 -23.13
N HIS A 99 20.06 17.05 -22.65
CA HIS A 99 21.45 17.20 -23.06
C HIS A 99 21.65 16.93 -24.54
N LEU A 100 21.04 15.86 -25.08
CA LEU A 100 21.09 15.54 -26.50
C LEU A 100 20.49 16.65 -27.36
N PHE A 101 19.34 17.19 -26.94
CA PHE A 101 18.67 18.29 -27.64
C PHE A 101 19.56 19.53 -27.76
N TYR A 102 20.26 19.92 -26.69
CA TYR A 102 21.19 21.05 -26.71
C TYR A 102 22.45 20.78 -27.55
N LEU A 103 22.87 19.52 -27.72
CA LEU A 103 24.01 19.17 -28.59
C LEU A 103 23.63 19.12 -30.07
N THR A 104 22.35 18.96 -30.39
CA THR A 104 21.85 18.93 -31.78
C THR A 104 21.39 20.30 -32.32
N GLU A 105 21.19 21.30 -31.45
CA GLU A 105 20.82 22.68 -31.83
C GLU A 105 22.03 23.64 -31.94
N ILE A 106 23.27 23.11 -31.94
CA ILE A 106 24.51 23.84 -32.29
C ILE A 106 25.03 23.29 -33.61
#